data_AF-A0A8D5FPW5-F1
#
_entry.id   AF-A0A8D5FPW5-F1
#
_cell.length_a   1.000
_cell.length_b   1.000
_cell.length_c   1.000
_cell.angle_alpha   90.00
_cell.angle_beta   90.00
_cell.angle_gamma   90.00
#
_symmetry.space_group_name_H-M   'P 1'
#
loop_
_entity.id
_entity.type
_entity.pdbx_description
1 polymer ?
#
loop_
_entity_poly.entity_id
_entity_poly.type
_entity_poly.pdbx_seq_one_letter_code
_entity_poly.pdbx_strand_id
1 'polypeptide(L)'
;MAGSSYRTMMVSYLVGSEAKHRDDFLALYSDTLRKMVQKGLDRDLVLSELNKFEFSFREESSKAQRGLDRIGKAMGAMKYGNDPFQHLKSEELIKTLRQKALNENYFEELIENHLLDNPSSVTVTLVPDPEKQQKTQEEEQRRLAEYDSRATEKERADRIRKTLDLIREQQTPNSVETLSLLPRLSLRDLGVDAEFHAVSPEEMFGHEVLVNDLPTNHISYLDIGFDFSCLEPRLLPWLDIFGTILTEIGTEKLDFRQYAKEIATCTGSFSHSLTTYTNRNRPDTTRPVLWLHLKCLPDYTDQALQLLAETLSSVSFSDRTRIREIVGREFAWAEHAAQSEGYNLPTTRVFAHLSTAGRYNESFNGVTAYLQLKKLALDYDSLEEQFLTILQELTTLLFNRDNLLLSITANKKEIEHFARIGGCIPGALGSRKPAPQPPPDISFPRHEAFITSAEVAFVVQGGNLLKNGKGYNGHFEVLKTYLSRDYLWNSVRQMGGAYGCFIQFGQISGNLALVSYRDPNVRKTYEAYNQIPTIIESLDLPEEVMEQLIIGTYGTFTPLQSSAAKGATARNDYLNGITPEYKRQRLEEITTTNVEDMRAFAKPFARMIPESHRSVIGNRMKIEEDRDLFEKLTEL
;
A
#
# COMPACT_ATOMS: atom_id res chain seq x y z
N MET A 1 -9.36 -16.06 -1.92
CA MET A 1 -10.00 -17.12 -1.13
C MET A 1 -9.90 -18.43 -1.89
N ALA A 2 -9.15 -19.42 -1.42
CA ALA A 2 -9.29 -20.79 -1.90
C ALA A 2 -10.55 -21.36 -1.25
N GLY A 3 -11.67 -21.34 -1.98
CA GLY A 3 -12.97 -21.78 -1.44
C GLY A 3 -12.95 -23.21 -0.91
N SER A 4 -13.84 -23.53 0.03
CA SER A 4 -14.10 -24.90 0.50
C SER A 4 -14.95 -25.72 -0.49
N SER A 5 -15.41 -25.12 -1.58
CA SER A 5 -16.39 -25.68 -2.51
C SER A 5 -15.95 -25.54 -3.97
N TYR A 6 -16.30 -26.53 -4.79
CA TYR A 6 -16.18 -26.48 -6.26
C TYR A 6 -17.18 -25.49 -6.88
N ARG A 7 -18.17 -25.03 -6.11
CA ARG A 7 -19.20 -24.09 -6.57
C ARG A 7 -18.65 -22.67 -6.49
N THR A 8 -18.62 -22.01 -7.63
CA THR A 8 -18.36 -20.58 -7.73
C THR A 8 -19.43 -19.81 -6.95
N MET A 9 -19.02 -18.92 -6.06
CA MET A 9 -19.89 -17.96 -5.40
C MET A 9 -19.67 -16.61 -6.06
N MET A 10 -20.75 -16.00 -6.58
CA MET A 10 -20.74 -14.63 -7.05
C MET A 10 -21.37 -13.74 -5.98
N VAL A 11 -20.68 -12.68 -5.60
CA VAL A 11 -21.16 -11.70 -4.61
C VAL A 11 -21.24 -10.34 -5.29
N SER A 12 -22.45 -9.79 -5.33
CA SER A 12 -22.72 -8.42 -5.77
C SER A 12 -23.24 -7.66 -4.56
N TYR A 13 -22.66 -6.50 -4.26
CA TYR A 13 -22.98 -5.75 -3.05
C TYR A 13 -22.93 -4.24 -3.30
N LEU A 14 -23.64 -3.51 -2.45
CA LEU A 14 -23.66 -2.05 -2.38
C LEU A 14 -23.38 -1.65 -0.93
N VAL A 15 -22.49 -0.68 -0.72
CA VAL A 15 -22.17 -0.10 0.59
C VAL A 15 -22.61 1.36 0.60
N GLY A 16 -23.01 1.88 1.76
CA GLY A 16 -23.46 3.26 1.89
C GLY A 16 -24.91 3.48 1.46
N SER A 17 -25.75 2.45 1.59
CA SER A 17 -27.19 2.53 1.29
C SER A 17 -28.03 2.08 2.49
N GLU A 18 -29.20 2.68 2.66
CA GLU A 18 -30.15 2.39 3.71
C GLU A 18 -30.91 1.08 3.43
N ALA A 19 -31.22 0.34 4.48
CA ALA A 19 -31.92 -0.95 4.39
C ALA A 19 -33.24 -0.90 3.59
N LYS A 20 -33.93 0.25 3.58
CA LYS A 20 -35.17 0.44 2.81
C LYS A 20 -34.98 0.30 1.29
N HIS A 21 -33.77 0.52 0.77
CA HIS A 21 -33.44 0.43 -0.66
C HIS A 21 -33.00 -0.99 -1.08
N ARG A 22 -33.03 -1.97 -0.17
CA ARG A 22 -32.67 -3.37 -0.46
C ARG A 22 -33.42 -3.91 -1.68
N ASP A 23 -34.75 -3.75 -1.69
CA ASP A 23 -35.59 -4.35 -2.73
C ASP A 23 -35.42 -3.61 -4.06
N ASP A 24 -35.19 -2.29 -4.03
CA ASP A 24 -34.84 -1.49 -5.21
C ASP A 24 -33.52 -1.98 -5.84
N PHE A 25 -32.50 -2.25 -5.02
CA PHE A 25 -31.22 -2.80 -5.48
C PHE A 25 -31.38 -4.20 -6.09
N LEU A 26 -32.14 -5.09 -5.44
CA LEU A 26 -32.40 -6.44 -5.96
C LEU A 26 -33.16 -6.42 -7.29
N ALA A 27 -34.13 -5.51 -7.43
CA ALA A 27 -34.85 -5.28 -8.67
C ALA A 27 -33.90 -4.78 -9.76
N LEU A 28 -33.09 -3.76 -9.47
CA LEU A 28 -32.10 -3.21 -10.40
C LEU A 28 -31.08 -4.27 -10.84
N TYR A 29 -30.57 -5.07 -9.91
CA TYR A 29 -29.64 -6.17 -10.19
C TYR A 29 -30.28 -7.19 -11.15
N SER A 30 -31.49 -7.66 -10.82
CA SER A 30 -32.22 -8.65 -11.62
C SER A 30 -32.54 -8.11 -13.02
N ASP A 31 -33.04 -6.87 -13.11
CA ASP A 31 -33.33 -6.20 -14.37
C ASP A 31 -32.08 -6.00 -15.23
N THR A 32 -30.94 -5.72 -14.61
CA THR A 32 -29.67 -5.58 -15.30
C THR A 32 -29.22 -6.91 -15.90
N LEU A 33 -29.30 -8.01 -15.13
CA LEU A 33 -29.00 -9.35 -15.67
C LEU A 33 -29.95 -9.73 -16.80
N ARG A 34 -31.26 -9.48 -16.66
CA ARG A 34 -32.23 -9.75 -17.75
C ARG A 34 -31.89 -8.95 -19.01
N LYS A 35 -31.51 -7.68 -18.87
CA LYS A 35 -31.09 -6.84 -20.00
C LYS A 35 -29.82 -7.37 -20.67
N MET A 36 -28.83 -7.83 -19.90
CA MET A 36 -27.60 -8.42 -20.42
C MET A 36 -27.90 -9.68 -21.27
N VAL A 37 -28.79 -10.55 -20.81
CA VAL A 37 -29.21 -11.74 -21.57
C VAL A 37 -30.01 -11.36 -22.83
N GLN A 38 -30.98 -10.46 -22.71
CA GLN A 38 -31.88 -10.11 -23.81
C GLN A 38 -31.21 -9.28 -24.92
N LYS A 39 -30.31 -8.36 -24.56
CA LYS A 39 -29.66 -7.45 -25.52
C LYS A 39 -28.29 -7.93 -25.96
N GLY A 40 -27.72 -8.93 -25.27
CA GLY A 40 -26.33 -9.30 -25.37
C GLY A 40 -25.42 -8.33 -24.61
N LEU A 41 -24.22 -8.81 -24.28
CA LEU A 41 -23.14 -7.98 -23.76
C LEU A 41 -22.53 -7.13 -24.88
N ASP A 42 -22.01 -5.96 -24.51
CA ASP A 42 -21.25 -5.12 -25.45
C ASP A 42 -20.00 -5.88 -25.91
N ARG A 43 -19.92 -6.17 -27.22
CA ARG A 43 -18.86 -7.00 -27.80
C ARG A 43 -17.47 -6.42 -27.57
N ASP A 44 -17.35 -5.09 -27.62
CA ASP A 44 -16.06 -4.45 -27.45
C ASP A 44 -15.67 -4.41 -25.98
N LEU A 45 -16.64 -4.28 -25.06
CA LEU A 45 -16.39 -4.43 -23.63
C LEU A 45 -15.90 -5.85 -23.32
N VAL A 46 -16.55 -6.89 -23.87
CA VAL A 46 -16.11 -8.28 -23.73
C VAL A 46 -14.69 -8.47 -24.27
N LEU A 47 -14.39 -7.91 -25.45
CA LEU A 47 -13.04 -7.97 -26.01
C LEU A 47 -12.00 -7.29 -25.09
N SER A 48 -12.32 -6.13 -24.54
CA SER A 48 -11.42 -5.40 -23.65
C SER A 48 -11.13 -6.17 -22.35
N GLU A 49 -12.15 -6.80 -21.74
CA GLU A 49 -11.96 -7.62 -20.55
C GLU A 49 -11.17 -8.91 -20.84
N LEU A 50 -11.33 -9.51 -22.03
CA LEU A 50 -10.51 -10.63 -22.47
C LEU A 50 -9.04 -10.23 -22.66
N ASN A 51 -8.79 -9.04 -23.24
CA ASN A 51 -7.43 -8.52 -23.40
C ASN A 51 -6.77 -8.29 -22.05
N LYS A 52 -7.49 -7.68 -21.10
CA LYS A 52 -7.04 -7.48 -19.72
C LYS A 52 -6.76 -8.80 -19.00
N PHE A 53 -7.63 -9.79 -19.15
CA PHE A 53 -7.44 -11.14 -18.61
C PHE A 53 -6.17 -11.81 -19.18
N GLU A 54 -5.97 -11.73 -20.51
CA GLU A 54 -4.78 -12.25 -21.18
C GLU A 54 -3.50 -11.52 -20.71
N PHE A 55 -3.54 -10.20 -20.58
CA PHE A 55 -2.43 -9.40 -20.06
C PHE A 55 -2.02 -9.86 -18.66
N SER A 56 -2.99 -9.97 -17.73
CA SER A 56 -2.72 -10.41 -16.36
C SER A 56 -2.05 -11.78 -16.35
N PHE A 57 -2.50 -12.70 -17.21
CA PHE A 57 -1.90 -14.02 -17.32
C PHE A 57 -0.44 -13.98 -17.81
N ARG A 58 -0.14 -13.15 -18.82
CA ARG A 58 1.25 -12.98 -19.31
C ARG A 58 2.16 -12.35 -18.25
N GLU A 59 1.66 -11.35 -17.53
CA GLU A 59 2.41 -10.66 -16.48
C GLU A 59 2.71 -11.56 -15.26
N GLU A 60 1.82 -12.49 -14.92
CA GLU A 60 2.04 -13.47 -13.84
C GLU A 60 3.34 -14.26 -14.00
N SER A 61 3.76 -14.53 -15.24
CA SER A 61 5.01 -15.27 -15.52
C SER A 61 6.27 -14.48 -15.12
N SER A 62 6.15 -13.16 -15.00
CA SER A 62 7.21 -12.22 -14.63
C SER A 62 7.24 -11.88 -13.14
N LYS A 63 6.30 -12.40 -12.33
CA LYS A 63 6.27 -12.19 -10.87
C LYS A 63 7.43 -12.92 -10.17
N ALA A 64 8.02 -12.28 -9.17
CA ALA A 64 9.08 -12.86 -8.33
C ALA A 64 8.65 -14.19 -7.68
N GLN A 65 7.43 -14.23 -7.15
CA GLN A 65 6.90 -15.37 -6.40
C GLN A 65 6.00 -16.29 -7.24
N ARG A 66 6.20 -16.36 -8.57
CA ARG A 66 5.36 -17.16 -9.49
C ARG A 66 5.16 -18.63 -9.09
N GLY A 67 6.09 -19.19 -8.31
CA GLY A 67 5.95 -20.54 -7.75
C GLY A 67 4.75 -20.68 -6.79
N LEU A 68 4.53 -19.69 -5.91
CA LEU A 68 3.39 -19.66 -5.00
C LEU A 68 2.06 -19.54 -5.76
N ASP A 69 2.02 -18.71 -6.81
CA ASP A 69 0.84 -18.58 -7.67
C ASP A 69 0.49 -19.92 -8.35
N ARG A 70 1.50 -20.64 -8.86
CA ARG A 70 1.32 -21.97 -9.46
C ARG A 70 0.86 -23.01 -8.43
N ILE A 71 1.44 -23.00 -7.22
CA ILE A 71 1.01 -23.87 -6.12
C ILE A 71 -0.45 -23.59 -5.77
N GLY A 72 -0.86 -22.33 -5.66
CA GLY A 72 -2.25 -21.95 -5.39
C GLY A 72 -3.22 -22.50 -6.43
N LYS A 73 -2.87 -22.39 -7.72
CA LYS A 73 -3.68 -22.95 -8.84
C LYS A 73 -3.77 -24.48 -8.77
N ALA A 74 -2.64 -25.15 -8.57
CA ALA A 74 -2.57 -26.61 -8.49
C ALA A 74 -3.28 -27.16 -7.24
N MET A 75 -3.15 -26.49 -6.08
CA MET A 75 -3.86 -26.87 -4.85
C MET A 75 -5.36 -26.81 -5.02
N GLY A 76 -5.87 -25.81 -5.76
CA GLY A 76 -7.27 -25.75 -6.15
C GLY A 76 -7.71 -27.02 -6.89
N ALA A 77 -6.93 -27.47 -7.88
CA ALA A 77 -7.22 -28.70 -8.62
C ALA A 77 -7.20 -29.95 -7.73
N MET A 78 -6.12 -30.11 -6.96
CA MET A 78 -5.89 -31.29 -6.11
C MET A 78 -6.97 -31.45 -5.05
N LYS A 79 -7.45 -30.36 -4.45
CA LYS A 79 -8.52 -30.37 -3.45
C LYS A 79 -9.80 -31.04 -3.95
N TYR A 80 -10.05 -31.01 -5.25
CA TYR A 80 -11.26 -31.55 -5.87
C TYR A 80 -10.99 -32.79 -6.74
N GLY A 81 -9.77 -33.36 -6.68
CA GLY A 81 -9.41 -34.55 -7.46
C GLY A 81 -9.22 -34.29 -8.97
N ASN A 82 -9.06 -33.02 -9.38
CA ASN A 82 -8.74 -32.67 -10.77
C ASN A 82 -7.24 -32.82 -11.06
N ASP A 83 -6.89 -32.92 -12.34
CA ASP A 83 -5.50 -32.87 -12.78
C ASP A 83 -4.90 -31.46 -12.52
N PRO A 84 -3.88 -31.32 -11.65
CA PRO A 84 -3.25 -30.02 -11.39
C PRO A 84 -2.61 -29.40 -12.63
N PHE A 85 -2.19 -30.19 -13.62
CA PHE A 85 -1.60 -29.65 -14.85
C PHE A 85 -2.64 -28.98 -15.76
N GLN A 86 -3.91 -29.40 -15.70
CA GLN A 86 -4.99 -28.72 -16.44
C GLN A 86 -5.20 -27.28 -15.94
N HIS A 87 -5.04 -27.04 -14.63
CA HIS A 87 -5.15 -25.70 -14.04
C HIS A 87 -3.94 -24.81 -14.31
N LEU A 88 -2.84 -25.37 -14.84
CA LEU A 88 -1.63 -24.63 -15.22
C LEU A 88 -1.56 -24.31 -16.72
N LYS A 89 -2.31 -25.05 -17.55
CA LYS A 89 -2.43 -24.78 -18.98
C LYS A 89 -3.41 -23.64 -19.22
N SER A 90 -2.99 -22.64 -19.98
CA SER A 90 -3.75 -21.41 -20.16
C SER A 90 -3.94 -20.98 -21.60
N GLU A 91 -3.02 -21.31 -22.50
CA GLU A 91 -3.13 -20.86 -23.90
C GLU A 91 -4.38 -21.43 -24.59
N GLU A 92 -4.62 -22.73 -24.46
CA GLU A 92 -5.83 -23.36 -24.99
C GLU A 92 -7.10 -22.80 -24.32
N LEU A 93 -7.07 -22.61 -23.00
CA LEU A 93 -8.20 -22.04 -22.25
C LEU A 93 -8.52 -20.62 -22.71
N ILE A 94 -7.52 -19.74 -22.85
CA ILE A 94 -7.69 -18.36 -23.31
C ILE A 94 -8.21 -18.36 -24.74
N LYS A 95 -7.68 -19.21 -25.61
CA LYS A 95 -8.13 -19.33 -27.00
C LYS A 95 -9.58 -19.80 -27.08
N THR A 96 -9.96 -20.83 -26.33
CA THR A 96 -11.33 -21.33 -26.27
C THR A 96 -12.26 -20.28 -25.67
N LEU A 97 -11.88 -19.64 -24.56
CA LEU A 97 -12.69 -18.59 -23.94
C LEU A 97 -12.92 -17.43 -24.90
N ARG A 98 -11.87 -16.96 -25.61
CA ARG A 98 -11.99 -15.90 -26.61
C ARG A 98 -12.90 -16.32 -27.77
N GLN A 99 -12.80 -17.56 -28.25
CA GLN A 99 -13.67 -18.05 -29.33
C GLN A 99 -15.14 -18.09 -28.88
N LYS A 100 -15.42 -18.63 -27.69
CA LYS A 100 -16.77 -18.69 -27.11
C LYS A 100 -17.33 -17.29 -26.85
N ALA A 101 -16.56 -16.43 -26.19
CA ALA A 101 -16.98 -15.09 -25.82
C ALA A 101 -17.25 -14.16 -27.01
N LEU A 102 -16.55 -14.34 -28.14
CA LEU A 102 -16.66 -13.44 -29.29
C LEU A 102 -17.54 -13.97 -30.43
N ASN A 103 -17.88 -15.27 -30.43
CA ASN A 103 -18.61 -15.91 -31.52
C ASN A 103 -19.82 -16.75 -31.05
N GLU A 104 -20.03 -16.90 -29.75
CA GLU A 104 -21.15 -17.61 -29.14
C GLU A 104 -21.79 -16.71 -28.07
N ASN A 105 -23.02 -17.03 -27.63
CA ASN A 105 -23.70 -16.32 -26.53
C ASN A 105 -23.27 -16.87 -25.15
N TYR A 106 -22.00 -17.23 -25.02
CA TYR A 106 -21.53 -18.06 -23.91
C TYR A 106 -21.71 -17.39 -22.54
N PHE A 107 -21.45 -16.09 -22.43
CA PHE A 107 -21.59 -15.38 -21.15
C PHE A 107 -23.04 -15.07 -20.82
N GLU A 108 -23.86 -14.75 -21.81
CA GLU A 108 -25.30 -14.57 -21.67
C GLU A 108 -25.96 -15.86 -21.16
N GLU A 109 -25.59 -17.01 -21.73
CA GLU A 109 -26.06 -18.33 -21.26
C GLU A 109 -25.61 -18.61 -19.82
N LEU A 110 -24.39 -18.22 -19.42
CA LEU A 110 -23.95 -18.38 -18.03
C LEU A 110 -24.74 -17.47 -17.07
N ILE A 111 -25.03 -16.24 -17.47
CA ILE A 111 -25.87 -15.32 -16.69
C ILE A 111 -27.27 -15.91 -16.52
N GLU A 112 -27.89 -16.37 -17.61
CA GLU A 112 -29.22 -16.96 -17.60
C GLU A 112 -29.30 -18.23 -16.74
N ASN A 113 -28.32 -19.14 -16.88
CA ASN A 113 -28.35 -20.44 -16.21
C ASN A 113 -27.89 -20.43 -14.75
N HIS A 114 -27.06 -19.46 -14.34
CA HIS A 114 -26.39 -19.50 -13.04
C HIS A 114 -26.59 -18.27 -12.15
N LEU A 115 -26.99 -17.12 -12.71
CA LEU A 115 -27.19 -15.89 -11.93
C LEU A 115 -28.65 -15.48 -11.88
N LEU A 116 -29.32 -15.50 -13.03
CA LEU A 116 -30.71 -15.10 -13.14
C LEU A 116 -31.61 -16.13 -12.48
N ASP A 117 -32.49 -15.66 -11.59
CA ASP A 117 -33.49 -16.49 -10.88
C ASP A 117 -32.89 -17.74 -10.18
N ASN A 118 -31.59 -17.70 -9.81
CA ASN A 118 -30.91 -18.81 -9.16
C ASN A 118 -31.50 -19.06 -7.76
N PRO A 119 -32.10 -20.23 -7.49
CA PRO A 119 -32.76 -20.52 -6.21
C PRO A 119 -31.78 -20.63 -5.03
N SER A 120 -30.47 -20.74 -5.29
CA SER A 120 -29.42 -20.80 -4.27
C SER A 120 -28.84 -19.42 -3.94
N SER A 121 -29.68 -18.39 -3.86
CA SER A 121 -29.29 -17.01 -3.58
C SER A 121 -29.56 -16.62 -2.12
N VAL A 122 -28.64 -15.87 -1.51
CA VAL A 122 -28.79 -15.33 -0.14
C VAL A 122 -28.65 -13.81 -0.20
N THR A 123 -29.62 -13.10 0.39
CA THR A 123 -29.54 -11.65 0.58
C THR A 123 -29.16 -11.35 2.03
N VAL A 124 -28.13 -10.53 2.22
CA VAL A 124 -27.68 -10.07 3.54
C VAL A 124 -27.74 -8.55 3.58
N THR A 125 -28.37 -7.99 4.61
CA THR A 125 -28.41 -6.55 4.87
C THR A 125 -27.74 -6.28 6.21
N LEU A 126 -26.65 -5.50 6.19
CA LEU A 126 -25.93 -5.07 7.38
C LEU A 126 -26.31 -3.63 7.70
N VAL A 127 -26.84 -3.39 8.90
CA VAL A 127 -27.29 -2.07 9.35
C VAL A 127 -26.36 -1.61 10.48
N PRO A 128 -25.84 -0.37 10.46
CA PRO A 128 -25.03 0.15 11.55
C PRO A 128 -25.87 0.28 12.83
N ASP A 129 -25.33 -0.22 13.94
CA ASP A 129 -25.89 -0.05 15.28
C ASP A 129 -24.85 0.70 16.12
N PRO A 130 -25.08 2.00 16.42
CA PRO A 130 -24.15 2.83 17.20
C PRO A 130 -23.87 2.29 18.60
N GLU A 131 -24.79 1.49 19.16
CA GLU A 131 -24.68 0.93 20.52
C GLU A 131 -24.04 -0.46 20.53
N LYS A 132 -23.84 -1.09 19.36
CA LYS A 132 -23.37 -2.49 19.26
C LYS A 132 -22.04 -2.72 19.95
N GLN A 133 -21.10 -1.79 19.83
CA GLN A 133 -19.79 -1.91 20.44
C GLN A 133 -19.90 -1.94 21.97
N GLN A 134 -20.64 -0.98 22.54
CA GLN A 134 -20.89 -0.91 23.97
C GLN A 134 -21.63 -2.17 24.47
N LYS A 135 -22.71 -2.59 23.79
CA LYS A 135 -23.47 -3.81 24.14
C LYS A 135 -22.60 -5.06 24.14
N THR A 136 -21.77 -5.23 23.10
CA THR A 136 -20.87 -6.40 22.97
C THR A 136 -19.90 -6.47 24.16
N GLN A 137 -19.37 -5.31 24.58
CA GLN A 137 -18.46 -5.22 25.72
C GLN A 137 -19.18 -5.47 27.05
N GLU A 138 -20.37 -4.90 27.26
CA GLU A 138 -21.18 -5.14 28.46
C GLU A 138 -21.56 -6.63 28.58
N GLU A 139 -21.93 -7.28 27.47
CA GLU A 139 -22.19 -8.71 27.41
C GLU A 139 -20.96 -9.55 27.76
N GLU A 140 -19.79 -9.18 27.24
CA GLU A 140 -18.52 -9.84 27.57
C GLU A 140 -18.17 -9.67 29.05
N GLN A 141 -18.24 -8.45 29.59
CA GLN A 141 -17.96 -8.16 31.00
C GLN A 141 -18.91 -8.90 31.93
N ARG A 142 -20.21 -8.94 31.61
CA ARG A 142 -21.19 -9.73 32.36
C ARG A 142 -20.83 -11.22 32.34
N ARG A 143 -20.49 -11.78 31.19
CA ARG A 143 -20.07 -13.19 31.06
C ARG A 143 -18.84 -13.50 31.91
N LEU A 144 -17.85 -12.59 31.92
CA LEU A 144 -16.64 -12.73 32.73
C LEU A 144 -16.92 -12.62 34.24
N ALA A 145 -17.73 -11.64 34.66
CA ALA A 145 -18.12 -11.46 36.05
C ALA A 145 -18.95 -12.65 36.58
N GLU A 146 -19.90 -13.15 35.78
CA GLU A 146 -20.68 -14.35 36.11
C GLU A 146 -19.77 -15.58 36.27
N TYR A 147 -18.83 -15.78 35.34
CA TYR A 147 -17.87 -16.88 35.42
C TYR A 147 -16.99 -16.78 36.66
N ASP A 148 -16.48 -15.59 36.99
CA ASP A 148 -15.64 -15.40 38.19
C ASP A 148 -16.44 -15.56 39.49
N SER A 149 -17.69 -15.09 39.54
CA SER A 149 -18.56 -15.22 40.73
C SER A 149 -18.85 -16.67 41.13
N ARG A 150 -18.84 -17.59 40.15
CA ARG A 150 -19.04 -19.03 40.37
C ARG A 150 -17.77 -19.78 40.76
N ALA A 151 -16.61 -19.14 40.67
CA ALA A 151 -15.34 -19.78 40.94
C ALA A 151 -15.02 -19.79 42.44
N THR A 152 -14.64 -20.97 42.93
CA THR A 152 -14.09 -21.17 44.27
C THR A 152 -12.74 -20.46 44.44
N GLU A 153 -12.35 -20.20 45.69
CA GLU A 153 -11.03 -19.63 46.00
C GLU A 153 -9.88 -20.47 45.41
N LYS A 154 -10.03 -21.80 45.43
CA LYS A 154 -9.05 -22.72 44.83
C LYS A 154 -8.93 -22.53 43.31
N GLU A 155 -10.04 -22.42 42.60
CA GLU A 155 -10.03 -22.19 41.14
C GLU A 155 -9.46 -20.82 40.79
N ARG A 156 -9.76 -19.79 41.59
CA ARG A 156 -9.16 -18.45 41.45
C ARG A 156 -7.64 -18.51 41.62
N ALA A 157 -7.16 -19.16 42.68
CA ALA A 157 -5.73 -19.33 42.93
C ALA A 157 -5.05 -20.15 41.83
N ASP A 158 -5.69 -21.23 41.35
CA ASP A 158 -5.18 -22.04 40.25
C ASP A 158 -5.12 -21.26 38.92
N ARG A 159 -6.10 -20.39 38.64
CA ARG A 159 -6.07 -19.49 37.47
C ARG A 159 -4.91 -18.51 37.55
N ILE A 160 -4.75 -17.84 38.70
CA ILE A 160 -3.63 -16.90 38.93
C ILE A 160 -2.30 -17.63 38.73
N ARG A 161 -2.12 -18.83 39.31
CA ARG A 161 -0.91 -19.63 39.13
C ARG A 161 -0.65 -19.93 37.65
N LYS A 162 -1.65 -20.44 36.92
CA LYS A 162 -1.52 -20.75 35.47
C LYS A 162 -1.17 -19.52 34.64
N THR A 163 -1.79 -18.36 34.93
CA THR A 163 -1.47 -17.11 34.24
C THR A 163 -0.03 -16.68 34.51
N LEU A 164 0.44 -16.76 35.76
CA LEU A 164 1.83 -16.44 36.11
C LEU A 164 2.83 -17.42 35.49
N ASP A 165 2.49 -18.71 35.44
CA ASP A 165 3.33 -19.74 34.79
C ASP A 165 3.43 -19.48 33.28
N LEU A 166 2.30 -19.15 32.61
CA LEU A 166 2.29 -18.78 31.19
C LEU A 166 3.12 -17.51 30.92
N ILE A 167 2.98 -16.48 31.76
CA ILE A 167 3.78 -15.25 31.63
C ILE A 167 5.27 -15.59 31.77
N ARG A 168 5.64 -16.43 32.75
CA ARG A 168 7.03 -16.85 32.94
C ARG A 168 7.55 -17.62 31.73
N GLU A 169 6.75 -18.54 31.18
CA GLU A 169 7.10 -19.31 29.99
C GLU A 169 7.33 -18.40 28.78
N GLN A 170 6.43 -17.45 28.53
CA GLN A 170 6.55 -16.47 27.43
C GLN A 170 7.76 -15.54 27.58
N GLN A 171 8.18 -15.25 28.82
CA GLN A 171 9.34 -14.40 29.13
C GLN A 171 10.67 -15.15 29.12
N THR A 172 10.65 -16.48 29.18
CA THR A 172 11.88 -17.29 29.28
C THR A 172 12.42 -17.55 27.87
N PRO A 173 13.62 -17.05 27.53
CA PRO A 173 14.23 -17.33 26.23
C PRO A 173 14.53 -18.82 26.07
N ASN A 174 14.42 -19.33 24.84
CA ASN A 174 14.91 -20.67 24.51
C ASN A 174 16.43 -20.73 24.66
N SER A 175 16.96 -21.87 25.10
CA SER A 175 18.41 -22.06 25.19
C SER A 175 19.05 -22.16 23.80
N VAL A 176 20.33 -21.81 23.69
CA VAL A 176 21.12 -21.97 22.46
C VAL A 176 21.11 -23.42 21.98
N GLU A 177 21.17 -24.38 22.91
CA GLU A 177 21.10 -25.82 22.60
C GLU A 177 19.77 -26.18 21.91
N THR A 178 18.64 -25.68 22.42
CA THR A 178 17.32 -25.89 21.82
C THR A 178 17.22 -25.22 20.44
N LEU A 179 17.67 -23.98 20.31
CA LEU A 179 17.64 -23.25 19.04
C LEU A 179 18.53 -23.94 17.97
N SER A 180 19.62 -24.57 18.39
CA SER A 180 20.55 -25.28 17.51
C SER A 180 19.97 -26.58 16.91
N LEU A 181 18.81 -27.04 17.38
CA LEU A 181 18.09 -28.17 16.77
C LEU A 181 17.41 -27.80 15.44
N LEU A 182 17.26 -26.51 15.14
CA LEU A 182 16.66 -26.04 13.89
C LEU A 182 17.72 -25.98 12.77
N PRO A 183 17.39 -26.41 11.54
CA PRO A 183 18.30 -26.30 10.41
C PRO A 183 18.55 -24.83 10.07
N ARG A 184 19.80 -24.49 9.78
CA ARG A 184 20.21 -23.11 9.48
C ARG A 184 21.20 -23.01 8.33
N LEU A 185 21.14 -21.89 7.62
CA LEU A 185 22.24 -21.46 6.76
C LEU A 185 23.38 -20.91 7.62
N SER A 186 24.54 -20.73 7.00
CA SER A 186 25.74 -20.15 7.59
C SER A 186 26.16 -18.88 6.83
N LEU A 187 26.98 -18.03 7.43
CA LEU A 187 27.41 -16.77 6.79
C LEU A 187 28.16 -16.97 5.46
N ARG A 188 28.86 -18.10 5.30
CA ARG A 188 29.52 -18.49 4.04
C ARG A 188 28.56 -18.80 2.89
N ASP A 189 27.27 -19.02 3.18
CA ASP A 189 26.24 -19.24 2.16
C ASP A 189 25.72 -17.90 1.59
N LEU A 190 26.13 -16.76 2.17
CA LEU A 190 25.73 -15.42 1.75
C LEU A 190 26.73 -14.86 0.73
N GLY A 191 26.24 -14.44 -0.43
CA GLY A 191 27.05 -13.77 -1.44
C GLY A 191 27.13 -12.27 -1.20
N VAL A 192 28.33 -11.69 -1.12
CA VAL A 192 28.48 -10.22 -1.04
C VAL A 192 28.41 -9.54 -2.42
N ASP A 193 28.50 -10.32 -3.50
CA ASP A 193 28.49 -9.83 -4.89
C ASP A 193 27.08 -9.67 -5.48
N ALA A 194 26.09 -9.27 -4.67
CA ALA A 194 24.73 -9.09 -5.15
C ALA A 194 24.66 -8.02 -6.26
N GLU A 195 24.10 -8.39 -7.41
CA GLU A 195 23.91 -7.46 -8.53
C GLU A 195 22.69 -6.56 -8.29
N PHE A 196 22.95 -5.30 -7.94
CA PHE A 196 21.92 -4.26 -7.87
C PHE A 196 21.79 -3.55 -9.22
N HIS A 197 20.61 -3.67 -9.83
CA HIS A 197 20.27 -2.94 -11.06
C HIS A 197 20.28 -1.42 -10.82
N ALA A 198 20.76 -0.68 -11.81
CA ALA A 198 20.72 0.78 -11.86
C ALA A 198 20.12 1.23 -13.19
N VAL A 199 19.42 2.37 -13.16
CA VAL A 199 18.92 3.00 -14.38
C VAL A 199 20.08 3.45 -15.27
N SER A 200 19.85 3.46 -16.57
CA SER A 200 20.69 4.14 -17.56
C SER A 200 19.96 5.42 -17.98
N PRO A 201 20.39 6.61 -17.52
CA PRO A 201 19.82 7.87 -18.00
C PRO A 201 20.18 8.07 -19.47
N GLU A 202 19.18 8.30 -20.31
CA GLU A 202 19.35 8.55 -21.75
C GLU A 202 18.61 9.84 -22.14
N GLU A 203 19.13 10.57 -23.12
CA GLU A 203 18.45 11.76 -23.64
C GLU A 203 17.47 11.35 -24.75
N MET A 204 16.17 11.55 -24.52
CA MET A 204 15.11 11.33 -25.51
C MET A 204 14.14 12.50 -25.49
N PHE A 205 13.70 12.94 -26.67
CA PHE A 205 12.70 14.02 -26.81
C PHE A 205 13.08 15.35 -26.13
N GLY A 206 14.37 15.59 -25.89
CA GLY A 206 14.86 16.77 -25.14
C GLY A 206 14.72 16.64 -23.62
N HIS A 207 14.50 15.43 -23.10
CA HIS A 207 14.39 15.12 -21.68
C HIS A 207 15.33 13.97 -21.29
N GLU A 208 15.75 13.94 -20.02
CA GLU A 208 16.36 12.76 -19.43
C GLU A 208 15.27 11.69 -19.21
N VAL A 209 15.48 10.50 -19.75
CA VAL A 209 14.64 9.32 -19.58
C VAL A 209 15.42 8.27 -18.79
N LEU A 210 14.84 7.75 -17.71
CA LEU A 210 15.43 6.71 -16.89
C LEU A 210 15.12 5.34 -17.51
N VAL A 211 16.10 4.76 -18.23
CA VAL A 211 15.93 3.52 -18.97
C VAL A 211 16.36 2.31 -18.15
N ASN A 212 15.53 1.28 -18.14
CA ASN A 212 15.80 -0.01 -17.52
C ASN A 212 15.60 -1.14 -18.55
N ASP A 213 16.68 -1.58 -19.18
CA ASP A 213 16.68 -2.77 -20.06
C ASP A 213 16.64 -4.04 -19.20
N LEU A 214 15.45 -4.59 -19.03
CA LEU A 214 15.20 -5.77 -18.21
C LEU A 214 14.29 -6.76 -18.95
N PRO A 215 14.39 -8.07 -18.69
CA PRO A 215 13.54 -9.06 -19.33
C PRO A 215 12.11 -8.94 -18.80
N THR A 216 11.25 -8.19 -19.49
CA THR A 216 9.87 -7.92 -19.07
C THR A 216 8.83 -8.81 -19.76
N ASN A 217 9.27 -9.83 -20.51
CA ASN A 217 8.39 -10.65 -21.34
C ASN A 217 7.60 -9.79 -22.35
N HIS A 218 8.28 -8.84 -22.98
CA HIS A 218 7.73 -7.89 -23.95
C HIS A 218 6.66 -6.93 -23.40
N ILE A 219 6.53 -6.79 -22.07
CA ILE A 219 5.67 -5.76 -21.48
C ILE A 219 6.48 -4.48 -21.32
N SER A 220 5.94 -3.37 -21.80
CA SER A 220 6.49 -2.03 -21.56
C SER A 220 5.86 -1.46 -20.29
N TYR A 221 6.69 -1.08 -19.32
CA TYR A 221 6.27 -0.32 -18.13
C TYR A 221 6.78 1.12 -18.27
N LEU A 222 5.86 2.07 -18.36
CA LEU A 222 6.11 3.48 -18.57
C LEU A 222 5.64 4.25 -17.35
N ASP A 223 6.53 5.07 -16.79
CA ASP A 223 6.20 5.99 -15.71
C ASP A 223 6.39 7.43 -16.17
N ILE A 224 5.32 8.22 -16.05
CA ILE A 224 5.27 9.61 -16.46
C ILE A 224 5.07 10.43 -15.20
N GLY A 225 6.14 11.08 -14.75
CA GLY A 225 6.19 11.83 -13.50
C GLY A 225 6.05 13.31 -13.72
N PHE A 226 5.31 13.99 -12.84
CA PHE A 226 5.22 15.44 -12.78
C PHE A 226 5.68 15.93 -11.42
N ASP A 227 6.75 16.73 -11.41
CA ASP A 227 7.19 17.46 -10.22
C ASP A 227 6.15 18.51 -9.85
N PHE A 228 5.62 18.39 -8.63
CA PHE A 228 4.56 19.26 -8.13
C PHE A 228 5.02 20.22 -7.03
N SER A 229 6.33 20.45 -6.90
CA SER A 229 6.90 21.43 -5.95
C SER A 229 6.42 22.86 -6.19
N CYS A 230 5.90 23.17 -7.37
CA CYS A 230 5.33 24.47 -7.72
C CYS A 230 3.89 24.68 -7.22
N LEU A 231 3.22 23.65 -6.72
CA LEU A 231 1.82 23.75 -6.30
C LEU A 231 1.69 24.46 -4.96
N GLU A 232 0.69 25.35 -4.87
CA GLU A 232 0.30 25.97 -3.61
C GLU A 232 -0.20 24.92 -2.61
N PRO A 233 0.05 25.08 -1.30
CA PRO A 233 -0.35 24.10 -0.30
C PRO A 233 -1.84 23.71 -0.30
N ARG A 234 -2.74 24.63 -0.69
CA ARG A 234 -4.20 24.36 -0.77
C ARG A 234 -4.58 23.32 -1.83
N LEU A 235 -3.70 23.08 -2.80
CA LEU A 235 -3.94 22.14 -3.91
C LEU A 235 -3.53 20.70 -3.56
N LEU A 236 -2.60 20.54 -2.62
CA LEU A 236 -2.00 19.24 -2.29
C LEU A 236 -3.01 18.19 -1.79
N PRO A 237 -4.03 18.51 -0.96
CA PRO A 237 -5.03 17.53 -0.50
C PRO A 237 -5.82 16.85 -1.60
N TRP A 238 -5.83 17.42 -2.80
CA TRP A 238 -6.64 16.95 -3.91
C TRP A 238 -5.85 16.10 -4.90
N LEU A 239 -4.52 15.95 -4.72
CA LEU A 239 -3.65 15.28 -5.68
C LEU A 239 -3.98 13.80 -5.89
N ASP A 240 -4.31 13.09 -4.83
CA ASP A 240 -4.60 11.66 -4.92
C ASP A 240 -5.92 11.42 -5.68
N ILE A 241 -7.00 12.09 -5.27
CA ILE A 241 -8.28 12.02 -5.97
C ILE A 241 -8.21 12.59 -7.39
N PHE A 242 -7.38 13.61 -7.62
CA PHE A 242 -7.10 14.12 -8.97
C PHE A 242 -6.50 13.03 -9.84
N GLY A 243 -5.50 12.30 -9.35
CA GLY A 243 -4.94 11.13 -10.04
C GLY A 243 -6.00 10.08 -10.39
N THR A 244 -6.86 9.74 -9.43
CA THR A 244 -7.98 8.81 -9.67
C THR A 244 -8.91 9.31 -10.77
N ILE A 245 -9.34 10.58 -10.70
CA ILE A 245 -10.23 11.20 -11.69
C ILE A 245 -9.56 11.19 -13.07
N LEU A 246 -8.28 11.55 -13.19
CA LEU A 246 -7.55 11.54 -14.46
C LEU A 246 -7.60 10.17 -15.14
N THR A 247 -7.52 9.09 -14.37
CA THR A 247 -7.51 7.72 -14.90
C THR A 247 -8.91 7.17 -15.23
N GLU A 248 -9.98 7.90 -14.91
CA GLU A 248 -11.36 7.40 -15.02
C GLU A 248 -12.36 8.33 -15.71
N ILE A 249 -12.10 9.63 -15.82
CA ILE A 249 -13.13 10.61 -16.22
C ILE A 249 -13.30 10.75 -17.74
N GLY A 250 -12.24 10.46 -18.50
CA GLY A 250 -12.21 10.64 -19.95
C GLY A 250 -11.63 11.97 -20.41
N THR A 251 -11.87 12.26 -21.69
CA THR A 251 -11.28 13.39 -22.43
C THR A 251 -12.38 14.20 -23.10
N GLU A 252 -12.03 15.28 -23.79
CA GLU A 252 -12.99 16.02 -24.62
C GLU A 252 -13.58 15.16 -25.75
N LYS A 253 -12.89 14.09 -26.18
CA LYS A 253 -13.33 13.21 -27.27
C LYS A 253 -13.99 11.92 -26.79
N LEU A 254 -13.61 11.44 -25.60
CA LEU A 254 -14.04 10.16 -25.04
C LEU A 254 -14.76 10.40 -23.72
N ASP A 255 -16.02 9.98 -23.64
CA ASP A 255 -16.70 9.91 -22.34
C ASP A 255 -16.03 8.85 -21.43
N PHE A 256 -16.38 8.85 -20.14
CA PHE A 256 -15.74 7.95 -19.17
C PHE A 256 -15.88 6.45 -19.52
N ARG A 257 -16.94 6.05 -20.24
CA ARG A 257 -17.15 4.65 -20.63
C ARG A 257 -16.28 4.28 -21.82
N GLN A 258 -16.25 5.13 -22.84
CA GLN A 258 -15.38 4.98 -24.00
C GLN A 258 -13.91 5.00 -23.57
N TYR A 259 -13.55 5.92 -22.68
CA TYR A 259 -12.20 6.03 -22.13
C TYR A 259 -11.78 4.79 -21.35
N ALA A 260 -12.61 4.29 -20.45
CA ALA A 260 -12.35 3.06 -19.71
C ALA A 260 -12.17 1.85 -20.65
N LYS A 261 -12.98 1.77 -21.72
CA LYS A 261 -12.86 0.75 -22.77
C LYS A 261 -11.54 0.86 -23.54
N GLU A 262 -11.12 2.06 -23.93
CA GLU A 262 -9.84 2.28 -24.62
C GLU A 262 -8.66 1.90 -23.71
N ILE A 263 -8.66 2.31 -22.44
CA ILE A 263 -7.67 1.90 -21.44
C ILE A 263 -7.60 0.38 -21.33
N ALA A 264 -8.74 -0.30 -21.17
CA ALA A 264 -8.79 -1.76 -21.02
C ALA A 264 -8.35 -2.49 -22.31
N THR A 265 -8.48 -1.85 -23.47
CA THR A 265 -8.10 -2.42 -24.76
C THR A 265 -6.59 -2.33 -25.00
N CYS A 266 -6.00 -1.15 -24.79
CA CYS A 266 -4.60 -0.89 -25.16
C CYS A 266 -3.61 -0.98 -24.00
N THR A 267 -4.08 -1.11 -22.76
CA THR A 267 -3.23 -1.15 -21.56
C THR A 267 -3.55 -2.36 -20.69
N GLY A 268 -2.55 -2.85 -19.95
CA GLY A 268 -2.76 -3.78 -18.84
C GLY A 268 -3.14 -3.07 -17.54
N SER A 269 -2.83 -1.78 -17.42
CA SER A 269 -3.26 -0.88 -16.35
C SER A 269 -2.82 0.55 -16.70
N PHE A 270 -3.65 1.50 -16.30
CA PHE A 270 -3.33 2.90 -16.18
C PHE A 270 -3.71 3.36 -14.77
N SER A 271 -2.75 3.84 -13.98
CA SER A 271 -2.93 4.17 -12.55
C SER A 271 -2.01 5.32 -12.16
N HIS A 272 -2.13 5.82 -10.93
CA HIS A 272 -1.25 6.86 -10.40
C HIS A 272 -0.62 6.48 -9.07
N SER A 273 0.43 7.22 -8.69
CA SER A 273 0.94 7.25 -7.32
C SER A 273 1.59 8.58 -7.01
N LEU A 274 1.76 8.89 -5.72
CA LEU A 274 2.45 10.07 -5.24
C LEU A 274 3.69 9.63 -4.47
N THR A 275 4.83 10.26 -4.74
CA THR A 275 6.09 9.93 -4.05
C THR A 275 6.90 11.19 -3.77
N THR A 276 7.51 11.25 -2.59
CA THR A 276 8.47 12.29 -2.22
C THR A 276 9.88 11.72 -2.25
N TYR A 277 10.77 12.37 -2.99
CA TYR A 277 12.18 11.99 -3.08
C TYR A 277 13.04 12.98 -2.30
N THR A 278 13.95 12.47 -1.48
CA THR A 278 14.97 13.29 -0.81
C THR A 278 16.32 12.81 -1.28
N ASN A 279 17.08 13.66 -1.96
CA ASN A 279 18.37 13.25 -2.49
C ASN A 279 19.39 13.16 -1.35
N ARG A 280 20.05 12.01 -1.18
CA ARG A 280 21.06 11.83 -0.11
C ARG A 280 22.19 12.88 -0.17
N ASN A 281 22.56 13.33 -1.36
CA ASN A 281 23.61 14.33 -1.54
C ASN A 281 23.11 15.77 -1.32
N ARG A 282 21.79 15.97 -1.21
CA ARG A 282 21.12 17.25 -0.95
C ARG A 282 19.95 17.04 0.04
N PRO A 283 20.24 16.70 1.30
CA PRO A 283 19.23 16.23 2.25
C PRO A 283 18.17 17.29 2.61
N ASP A 284 18.46 18.57 2.38
CA ASP A 284 17.53 19.69 2.63
C ASP A 284 16.55 19.92 1.46
N THR A 285 16.67 19.14 0.38
CA THR A 285 15.78 19.24 -0.79
C THR A 285 14.83 18.06 -0.86
N THR A 286 13.56 18.34 -1.14
CA THR A 286 12.54 17.32 -1.39
C THR A 286 11.90 17.58 -2.74
N ARG A 287 11.84 16.53 -3.57
CA ARG A 287 11.17 16.54 -4.86
C ARG A 287 9.89 15.71 -4.77
N PRO A 288 8.71 16.34 -4.69
CA PRO A 288 7.45 15.62 -4.71
C PRO A 288 6.99 15.36 -6.16
N VAL A 289 6.56 14.14 -6.48
CA VAL A 289 6.22 13.70 -7.84
C VAL A 289 4.91 12.94 -7.86
N LEU A 290 4.00 13.33 -8.77
CA LEU A 290 2.84 12.56 -9.18
C LEU A 290 3.25 11.69 -10.36
N TRP A 291 3.16 10.37 -10.22
CA TRP A 291 3.43 9.42 -11.27
C TRP A 291 2.13 8.93 -11.89
N LEU A 292 2.08 8.89 -13.22
CA LEU A 292 1.14 8.09 -13.98
C LEU A 292 1.86 6.83 -14.47
N HIS A 293 1.34 5.67 -14.11
CA HIS A 293 1.88 4.36 -14.43
C HIS A 293 1.07 3.72 -15.53
N LEU A 294 1.72 3.42 -16.65
CA LEU A 294 1.13 2.78 -17.81
C LEU A 294 1.89 1.50 -18.10
N LYS A 295 1.17 0.40 -18.32
CA LYS A 295 1.76 -0.83 -18.85
C LYS A 295 1.01 -1.34 -20.06
N CYS A 296 1.73 -1.77 -21.09
CA CYS A 296 1.13 -2.23 -22.34
C CYS A 296 1.97 -3.33 -23.01
N LEU A 297 1.34 -4.06 -23.92
CA LEU A 297 2.00 -5.00 -24.81
C LEU A 297 2.51 -4.25 -26.06
N PRO A 298 3.49 -4.80 -26.80
CA PRO A 298 4.16 -4.07 -27.87
C PRO A 298 3.18 -3.56 -28.94
N ASP A 299 2.22 -4.41 -29.33
CA ASP A 299 1.23 -4.12 -30.37
C ASP A 299 0.29 -2.95 -30.04
N TYR A 300 0.21 -2.56 -28.76
CA TYR A 300 -0.66 -1.48 -28.30
C TYR A 300 0.10 -0.22 -27.85
N THR A 301 1.43 -0.20 -27.99
CA THR A 301 2.28 0.89 -27.48
C THR A 301 1.88 2.24 -28.08
N ASP A 302 1.75 2.33 -29.41
CA ASP A 302 1.35 3.57 -30.09
C ASP A 302 -0.02 4.07 -29.62
N GLN A 303 -1.02 3.18 -29.53
CA GLN A 303 -2.37 3.53 -29.09
C GLN A 303 -2.38 4.00 -27.63
N ALA A 304 -1.65 3.31 -26.75
CA ALA A 304 -1.56 3.66 -25.34
C ALA A 304 -0.88 5.03 -25.13
N LEU A 305 0.18 5.34 -25.90
CA LEU A 305 0.87 6.63 -25.85
C LEU A 305 0.02 7.78 -26.41
N GLN A 306 -0.76 7.52 -27.46
CA GLN A 306 -1.73 8.48 -27.99
C GLN A 306 -2.84 8.78 -26.98
N LEU A 307 -3.39 7.76 -26.33
CA LEU A 307 -4.43 7.92 -25.30
C LEU A 307 -3.89 8.71 -24.09
N LEU A 308 -2.67 8.40 -23.65
CA LEU A 308 -1.99 9.15 -22.61
C LEU A 308 -1.79 10.62 -23.01
N ALA A 309 -1.28 10.88 -24.22
CA ALA A 309 -1.11 12.24 -24.73
C ALA A 309 -2.45 13.00 -24.75
N GLU A 310 -3.54 12.37 -25.19
CA GLU A 310 -4.89 12.96 -25.18
C GLU A 310 -5.39 13.27 -23.77
N THR A 311 -5.11 12.38 -22.81
CA THR A 311 -5.46 12.58 -21.39
C THR A 311 -4.72 13.79 -20.83
N LEU A 312 -3.42 13.94 -21.14
CA LEU A 312 -2.60 15.05 -20.68
C LEU A 312 -3.00 16.39 -21.33
N SER A 313 -3.46 16.39 -22.59
CA SER A 313 -3.80 17.62 -23.30
C SER A 313 -5.26 18.06 -23.17
N SER A 314 -6.19 17.12 -22.93
CA SER A 314 -7.63 17.35 -23.11
C SER A 314 -8.50 16.52 -22.15
N VAL A 315 -8.04 16.26 -20.93
CA VAL A 315 -8.92 15.70 -19.89
C VAL A 315 -10.14 16.59 -19.69
N SER A 316 -11.33 15.97 -19.60
CA SER A 316 -12.59 16.70 -19.44
C SER A 316 -13.18 16.50 -18.05
N PHE A 317 -13.52 17.61 -17.38
CA PHE A 317 -14.26 17.60 -16.11
C PHE A 317 -15.74 17.94 -16.29
N SER A 318 -16.29 17.75 -17.49
CA SER A 318 -17.70 18.06 -17.78
C SER A 318 -18.68 17.08 -17.12
N ASP A 319 -18.27 15.83 -16.88
CA ASP A 319 -19.10 14.80 -16.24
C ASP A 319 -19.07 14.93 -14.71
N ARG A 320 -19.80 15.94 -14.21
CA ARG A 320 -19.91 16.24 -12.78
C ARG A 320 -20.50 15.08 -11.97
N THR A 321 -21.44 14.34 -12.55
CA THR A 321 -22.04 13.17 -11.92
C THR A 321 -20.98 12.12 -11.64
N ARG A 322 -20.15 11.81 -12.64
CA ARG A 322 -19.07 10.83 -12.48
C ARG A 322 -18.03 11.29 -11.45
N ILE A 323 -17.68 12.58 -11.41
CA ILE A 323 -16.77 13.13 -10.39
C ILE A 323 -17.35 12.93 -8.98
N ARG A 324 -18.64 13.23 -8.77
CA ARG A 324 -19.33 13.01 -7.48
C ARG A 324 -19.31 11.54 -7.07
N GLU A 325 -19.56 10.62 -8.01
CA GLU A 325 -19.48 9.18 -7.75
C GLU A 325 -18.08 8.74 -7.30
N ILE A 326 -17.04 9.24 -7.99
CA ILE A 326 -15.63 8.95 -7.64
C ILE A 326 -15.34 9.48 -6.23
N VAL A 327 -15.70 10.73 -5.91
CA VAL A 327 -15.50 11.31 -4.57
C VAL A 327 -16.16 10.46 -3.48
N GLY A 328 -17.42 10.05 -3.67
CA GLY A 328 -18.12 9.20 -2.71
C GLY A 328 -17.45 7.83 -2.52
N ARG A 329 -16.98 7.21 -3.61
CA ARG A 329 -16.27 5.93 -3.58
C ARG A 329 -14.93 6.05 -2.87
N GLU A 330 -14.09 7.03 -3.25
CA GLU A 330 -12.77 7.23 -2.65
C GLU A 330 -12.89 7.55 -1.15
N PHE A 331 -13.89 8.35 -0.76
CA PHE A 331 -14.14 8.60 0.65
C PHE A 331 -14.54 7.32 1.40
N ALA A 332 -15.42 6.49 0.84
CA ALA A 332 -15.81 5.21 1.46
C ALA A 332 -14.61 4.26 1.64
N TRP A 333 -13.69 4.23 0.67
CA TRP A 333 -12.43 3.48 0.79
C TRP A 333 -11.48 4.06 1.84
N ALA A 334 -11.35 5.38 1.90
CA ALA A 334 -10.53 6.06 2.90
C ALA A 334 -11.06 5.80 4.33
N GLU A 335 -12.37 5.88 4.55
CA GLU A 335 -13.04 5.51 5.82
C GLU A 335 -12.76 4.06 6.20
N HIS A 336 -12.87 3.14 5.23
CA HIS A 336 -12.57 1.73 5.46
C HIS A 336 -11.10 1.51 5.85
N ALA A 337 -10.17 2.15 5.14
CA ALA A 337 -8.73 2.03 5.38
C ALA A 337 -8.35 2.59 6.77
N ALA A 338 -8.94 3.71 7.20
CA ALA A 338 -8.73 4.27 8.53
C ALA A 338 -9.12 3.29 9.66
N GLN A 339 -10.07 2.39 9.41
CA GLN A 339 -10.52 1.37 10.37
C GLN A 339 -9.71 0.07 10.27
N SER A 340 -9.42 -0.42 9.05
CA SER A 340 -8.85 -1.76 8.83
C SER A 340 -7.30 -1.78 8.81
N GLU A 341 -6.69 -0.68 8.38
CA GLU A 341 -5.25 -0.47 8.19
C GLU A 341 -4.83 0.94 8.67
N GLY A 342 -5.43 1.40 9.77
CA GLY A 342 -5.38 2.80 10.22
C GLY A 342 -3.99 3.35 10.49
N TYR A 343 -2.96 2.52 10.71
CA TYR A 343 -1.61 2.95 11.11
C TYR A 343 -0.93 3.94 10.15
N ASN A 344 -1.31 3.99 8.87
CA ASN A 344 -0.74 4.92 7.91
C ASN A 344 -0.97 6.39 8.31
N LEU A 345 -2.18 6.73 8.76
CA LEU A 345 -2.55 8.08 9.16
C LEU A 345 -1.69 8.64 10.32
N PRO A 346 -1.59 7.98 11.50
CA PRO A 346 -0.74 8.44 12.59
C PRO A 346 0.76 8.39 12.23
N THR A 347 1.18 7.47 11.35
CA THR A 347 2.59 7.42 10.92
C THR A 347 2.96 8.60 10.03
N THR A 348 2.13 8.93 9.05
CA THR A 348 2.30 10.13 8.21
C THR A 348 2.28 11.39 9.08
N ARG A 349 1.37 11.45 10.05
CA ARG A 349 1.30 12.57 11.01
C ARG A 349 2.58 12.74 11.82
N VAL A 350 3.15 11.65 12.34
CA VAL A 350 4.45 11.67 13.03
C VAL A 350 5.56 12.16 12.10
N PHE A 351 5.64 11.67 10.87
CA PHE A 351 6.67 12.10 9.92
C PHE A 351 6.52 13.55 9.46
N ALA A 352 5.31 14.12 9.48
CA ALA A 352 5.07 15.53 9.17
C ALA A 352 5.82 16.50 10.09
N HIS A 353 6.05 16.12 11.35
CA HIS A 353 6.87 16.90 12.28
C HIS A 353 8.36 16.89 11.95
N LEU A 354 8.83 15.88 11.21
CA LEU A 354 10.24 15.52 11.17
C LEU A 354 10.94 15.91 9.86
N SER A 355 10.22 16.09 8.76
CA SER A 355 10.82 16.46 7.48
C SER A 355 9.86 17.14 6.51
N THR A 356 10.43 17.84 5.53
CA THR A 356 9.68 18.42 4.40
C THR A 356 8.92 17.34 3.60
N ALA A 357 9.54 16.18 3.35
CA ALA A 357 8.87 15.04 2.74
C ALA A 357 7.66 14.56 3.55
N GLY A 358 7.78 14.53 4.89
CA GLY A 358 6.66 14.24 5.78
C GLY A 358 5.52 15.25 5.66
N ARG A 359 5.82 16.56 5.58
CA ARG A 359 4.80 17.60 5.38
C ARG A 359 4.08 17.49 4.05
N TYR A 360 4.79 17.15 2.97
CA TYR A 360 4.15 16.85 1.69
C TYR A 360 3.23 15.64 1.80
N ASN A 361 3.72 14.51 2.33
CA ASN A 361 2.93 13.30 2.50
C ASN A 361 1.65 13.59 3.32
N GLU A 362 1.76 14.24 4.47
CA GLU A 362 0.59 14.63 5.27
C GLU A 362 -0.45 15.44 4.50
N SER A 363 0.02 16.27 3.56
CA SER A 363 -0.83 17.13 2.76
C SER A 363 -1.60 16.39 1.68
N PHE A 364 -1.15 15.24 1.18
CA PHE A 364 -1.85 14.49 0.10
C PHE A 364 -2.30 13.07 0.47
N ASN A 365 -1.76 12.46 1.53
CA ASN A 365 -2.13 11.11 1.98
C ASN A 365 -2.23 10.94 3.51
N GLY A 366 -2.05 12.01 4.28
CA GLY A 366 -2.18 11.98 5.73
C GLY A 366 -3.55 12.37 6.25
N VAL A 367 -3.62 12.64 7.55
CA VAL A 367 -4.87 13.00 8.23
C VAL A 367 -5.44 14.31 7.67
N THR A 368 -4.57 15.26 7.31
CA THR A 368 -4.97 16.54 6.70
C THR A 368 -5.70 16.31 5.38
N ALA A 369 -5.15 15.47 4.49
CA ALA A 369 -5.80 15.13 3.23
C ALA A 369 -7.12 14.38 3.43
N TYR A 370 -7.13 13.39 4.33
CA TYR A 370 -8.32 12.64 4.69
C TYR A 370 -9.48 13.53 5.17
N LEU A 371 -9.21 14.49 6.06
CA LEU A 371 -10.24 15.41 6.56
C LEU A 371 -10.80 16.34 5.46
N GLN A 372 -9.98 16.73 4.47
CA GLN A 372 -10.46 17.49 3.31
C GLN A 372 -11.35 16.63 2.40
N LEU A 373 -10.96 15.39 2.13
CA LEU A 373 -11.79 14.45 1.36
C LEU A 373 -13.12 14.17 2.07
N LYS A 374 -13.09 13.93 3.39
CA LYS A 374 -14.29 13.75 4.22
C LYS A 374 -15.22 14.96 4.13
N LYS A 375 -14.68 16.17 4.27
CA LYS A 375 -15.45 17.40 4.14
C LYS A 375 -16.09 17.52 2.74
N LEU A 376 -15.32 17.27 1.68
CA LEU A 376 -15.82 17.32 0.30
C LEU A 376 -16.93 16.29 0.08
N ALA A 377 -16.77 15.05 0.55
CA ALA A 377 -17.77 14.00 0.34
C ALA A 377 -19.08 14.27 1.10
N LEU A 378 -19.00 14.81 2.32
CA LEU A 378 -20.18 15.08 3.16
C LEU A 378 -20.93 16.37 2.80
N ASP A 379 -20.25 17.35 2.17
CA ASP A 379 -20.82 18.64 1.76
C ASP A 379 -20.53 18.93 0.28
N TYR A 380 -20.67 17.90 -0.56
CA TYR A 380 -20.27 17.98 -1.98
C TYR A 380 -21.05 19.05 -2.73
N ASP A 381 -22.38 19.15 -2.50
CA ASP A 381 -23.24 20.09 -3.21
C ASP A 381 -22.81 21.56 -3.02
N SER A 382 -22.31 21.91 -1.84
CA SER A 382 -21.82 23.26 -1.54
C SER A 382 -20.39 23.52 -2.04
N LEU A 383 -19.59 22.45 -2.22
CA LEU A 383 -18.16 22.52 -2.53
C LEU A 383 -17.81 22.16 -3.98
N GLU A 384 -18.78 21.67 -4.77
CA GLU A 384 -18.56 21.18 -6.14
C GLU A 384 -17.83 22.19 -7.01
N GLU A 385 -18.32 23.42 -7.12
CA GLU A 385 -17.72 24.45 -8.00
C GLU A 385 -16.27 24.78 -7.62
N GLN A 386 -16.00 24.85 -6.31
CA GLN A 386 -14.65 25.07 -5.81
C GLN A 386 -13.73 23.89 -6.18
N PHE A 387 -14.22 22.67 -6.01
CA PHE A 387 -13.47 21.46 -6.34
C PHE A 387 -13.18 21.36 -7.84
N LEU A 388 -14.17 21.60 -8.71
CA LEU A 388 -13.97 21.61 -10.17
C LEU A 388 -12.95 22.67 -10.60
N THR A 389 -12.97 23.85 -9.97
CA THR A 389 -11.96 24.90 -10.20
C THR A 389 -10.56 24.42 -9.82
N ILE A 390 -10.43 23.71 -8.70
CA ILE A 390 -9.16 23.11 -8.25
C ILE A 390 -8.65 22.07 -9.25
N LEU A 391 -9.52 21.21 -9.80
CA LEU A 391 -9.13 20.21 -10.80
C LEU A 391 -8.57 20.88 -12.08
N GLN A 392 -9.20 21.96 -12.55
CA GLN A 392 -8.73 22.74 -13.70
C GLN A 392 -7.40 23.46 -13.43
N GLU A 393 -7.20 23.93 -12.20
CA GLU A 393 -5.96 24.56 -11.80
C GLU A 393 -4.81 23.53 -11.72
N LEU A 394 -5.10 22.34 -11.18
CA LEU A 394 -4.14 21.23 -11.11
C LEU A 394 -3.66 20.80 -12.50
N THR A 395 -4.55 20.60 -13.47
CA THR A 395 -4.13 20.25 -14.86
C THR A 395 -3.20 21.32 -15.43
N THR A 396 -3.56 22.58 -15.23
CA THR A 396 -2.86 23.75 -15.76
C THR A 396 -1.44 23.92 -15.17
N LEU A 397 -1.24 23.56 -13.90
CA LEU A 397 0.04 23.70 -13.21
C LEU A 397 0.92 22.45 -13.29
N LEU A 398 0.32 21.26 -13.25
CA LEU A 398 1.03 19.97 -13.25
C LEU A 398 1.50 19.56 -14.64
N PHE A 399 0.65 19.67 -15.66
CA PHE A 399 0.92 19.16 -17.00
C PHE A 399 1.83 20.10 -17.79
N ASN A 400 3.09 20.04 -17.41
CA ASN A 400 4.13 20.94 -17.84
C ASN A 400 5.41 20.17 -18.19
N ARG A 401 5.92 20.37 -19.41
CA ARG A 401 7.11 19.66 -19.89
C ARG A 401 8.37 19.99 -19.08
N ASP A 402 8.48 21.20 -18.51
CA ASP A 402 9.65 21.59 -17.71
C ASP A 402 9.76 20.81 -16.38
N ASN A 403 8.66 20.21 -15.92
CA ASN A 403 8.58 19.43 -14.68
C ASN A 403 8.44 17.91 -14.93
N LEU A 404 8.56 17.48 -16.18
CA LEU A 404 8.35 16.10 -16.62
C LEU A 404 9.53 15.20 -16.22
N LEU A 405 9.22 14.02 -15.70
CA LEU A 405 10.14 12.90 -15.52
C LEU A 405 9.62 11.72 -16.35
N LEU A 406 10.51 10.99 -17.00
CA LEU A 406 10.16 9.81 -17.77
C LEU A 406 11.01 8.63 -17.32
N SER A 407 10.38 7.47 -17.17
CA SER A 407 11.05 6.20 -16.88
C SER A 407 10.41 5.10 -17.72
N ILE A 408 11.25 4.22 -18.26
CA ILE A 408 10.81 3.03 -18.99
C ILE A 408 11.53 1.80 -18.45
N THR A 409 10.76 0.74 -18.22
CA THR A 409 11.29 -0.60 -17.96
C THR A 409 10.72 -1.56 -18.99
N ALA A 410 11.58 -2.05 -19.88
CA ALA A 410 11.19 -2.96 -20.94
C ALA A 410 12.41 -3.71 -21.49
N ASN A 411 12.18 -4.62 -22.43
CA ASN A 411 13.25 -5.15 -23.26
C ASN A 411 13.77 -4.06 -24.24
N LYS A 412 15.04 -4.17 -24.65
CA LYS A 412 15.68 -3.27 -25.61
C LYS A 412 14.85 -2.88 -26.84
N LYS A 413 14.16 -3.82 -27.49
CA LYS A 413 13.37 -3.55 -28.72
C LYS A 413 12.22 -2.57 -28.44
N GLU A 414 11.52 -2.77 -27.33
CA GLU A 414 10.43 -1.93 -26.88
C GLU A 414 10.93 -0.55 -26.41
N ILE A 415 12.13 -0.47 -25.80
CA ILE A 415 12.81 0.80 -25.49
C ILE A 415 13.12 1.59 -26.76
N GLU A 416 13.72 0.95 -27.77
CA GLU A 416 14.01 1.57 -29.06
C GLU A 416 12.74 2.04 -29.77
N HIS A 417 11.64 1.29 -29.61
CA HIS A 417 10.34 1.71 -30.14
C HIS A 417 9.81 2.94 -29.41
N PHE A 418 9.80 2.93 -28.08
CA PHE A 418 9.43 4.10 -27.27
C PHE A 418 10.25 5.32 -27.69
N ALA A 419 11.57 5.21 -27.83
CA ALA A 419 12.46 6.29 -28.28
C ALA A 419 12.09 6.90 -29.64
N ARG A 420 11.37 6.17 -30.51
CA ARG A 420 10.90 6.70 -31.81
C ARG A 420 9.57 7.43 -31.72
N ILE A 421 8.64 6.97 -30.86
CA ILE A 421 7.24 7.42 -30.88
C ILE A 421 6.82 8.20 -29.63
N GLY A 422 7.57 8.11 -28.53
CA GLY A 422 7.25 8.69 -27.23
C GLY A 422 7.25 10.22 -27.18
N GLY A 423 7.71 10.89 -28.24
CA GLY A 423 7.72 12.36 -28.35
C GLY A 423 6.34 13.00 -28.28
N CYS A 424 5.27 12.22 -28.47
CA CYS A 424 3.90 12.71 -28.28
C CYS A 424 3.61 13.13 -26.82
N ILE A 425 4.28 12.54 -25.82
CA ILE A 425 4.08 12.89 -24.40
C ILE A 425 4.51 14.34 -24.13
N PRO A 426 5.79 14.74 -24.28
CA PRO A 426 6.18 16.12 -24.09
C PRO A 426 5.51 17.07 -25.09
N GLY A 427 5.16 16.57 -26.28
CA GLY A 427 4.42 17.33 -27.30
C GLY A 427 3.00 17.73 -26.87
N ALA A 428 2.34 16.92 -26.04
CA ALA A 428 1.00 17.19 -25.51
C ALA A 428 0.97 18.23 -24.38
N LEU A 429 2.13 18.55 -23.80
CA LEU A 429 2.24 19.39 -22.61
C LEU A 429 2.59 20.85 -22.94
N GLY A 430 2.09 21.77 -22.12
CA GLY A 430 2.56 23.16 -22.14
C GLY A 430 4.01 23.28 -21.64
N SER A 431 4.60 24.47 -21.80
CA SER A 431 5.86 24.85 -21.15
C SER A 431 5.63 26.09 -20.30
N ARG A 432 5.89 25.94 -19.01
CA ARG A 432 5.77 26.99 -17.99
C ARG A 432 6.90 26.80 -16.99
N LYS A 433 7.40 27.88 -16.41
CA LYS A 433 8.38 27.82 -15.33
C LYS A 433 7.80 28.41 -14.06
N PRO A 434 6.82 27.75 -13.42
CA PRO A 434 6.26 28.23 -12.17
C PRO A 434 7.34 28.18 -11.09
N ALA A 435 7.35 29.18 -10.22
CA ALA A 435 8.28 29.19 -9.08
C ALA A 435 7.91 28.06 -8.09
N PRO A 436 8.89 27.38 -7.48
CA PRO A 436 8.62 26.45 -6.39
C PRO A 436 7.87 27.14 -5.25
N GLN A 437 6.90 26.45 -4.67
CA GLN A 437 6.18 26.88 -3.48
C GLN A 437 6.72 26.12 -2.27
N PRO A 438 6.85 26.77 -1.10
CA PRO A 438 7.22 26.06 0.11
C PRO A 438 6.14 25.03 0.47
N PRO A 439 6.51 23.89 1.08
CA PRO A 439 5.53 23.00 1.69
C PRO A 439 4.72 23.79 2.76
N PRO A 440 3.48 23.37 3.06
CA PRO A 440 2.72 24.01 4.13
C PRO A 440 3.48 23.98 5.46
N ASP A 441 3.42 25.10 6.18
CA ASP A 441 3.75 25.11 7.60
C ASP A 441 2.59 24.48 8.36
N ILE A 442 2.82 23.31 8.96
CA ILE A 442 1.79 22.62 9.71
C ILE A 442 2.21 22.51 11.18
N SER A 443 1.39 23.08 12.05
CA SER A 443 1.55 23.00 13.50
C SER A 443 0.53 22.01 14.05
N PHE A 444 1.03 20.86 14.50
CA PHE A 444 0.21 19.84 15.16
C PHE A 444 0.60 19.71 16.63
N PRO A 445 -0.31 19.20 17.48
CA PRO A 445 0.04 18.79 18.83
C PRO A 445 1.17 17.76 18.78
N ARG A 446 2.04 17.76 19.79
CA ARG A 446 3.19 16.84 19.79
C ARG A 446 2.76 15.38 19.97
N HIS A 447 1.71 15.19 20.75
CA HIS A 447 1.09 13.91 21.03
C HIS A 447 -0.42 14.02 20.78
N GLU A 448 -0.98 13.21 19.88
CA GLU A 448 -2.41 13.26 19.56
C GLU A 448 -3.01 11.88 19.31
N ALA A 449 -4.34 11.82 19.36
CA ALA A 449 -5.11 10.61 19.14
C ALA A 449 -6.29 10.85 18.19
N PHE A 450 -6.59 9.84 17.40
CA PHE A 450 -7.66 9.79 16.42
C PHE A 450 -8.65 8.69 16.78
N ILE A 451 -9.90 9.06 17.03
CA ILE A 451 -10.92 8.11 17.47
C ILE A 451 -11.71 7.62 16.26
N THR A 452 -11.83 6.31 16.13
CA THR A 452 -12.68 5.63 15.14
C THR A 452 -13.57 4.59 15.82
N SER A 453 -14.47 3.98 15.05
CA SER A 453 -15.32 2.86 15.49
C SER A 453 -14.59 1.51 15.55
N ALA A 454 -13.27 1.47 15.29
CA ALA A 454 -12.50 0.24 15.34
C ALA A 454 -12.46 -0.36 16.76
N GLU A 455 -12.36 -1.69 16.85
CA GLU A 455 -12.22 -2.42 18.13
C GLU A 455 -10.78 -2.41 18.67
N VAL A 456 -9.81 -2.06 17.82
CA VAL A 456 -8.37 -2.11 18.08
C VAL A 456 -7.73 -0.74 17.87
N ALA A 457 -6.50 -0.57 18.35
CA ALA A 457 -5.70 0.62 18.15
C ALA A 457 -4.51 0.35 17.22
N PHE A 458 -3.99 1.40 16.61
CA PHE A 458 -2.70 1.42 15.93
C PHE A 458 -1.85 2.49 16.60
N VAL A 459 -0.84 2.06 17.36
CA VAL A 459 -0.04 2.94 18.21
C VAL A 459 1.26 3.26 17.50
N VAL A 460 1.58 4.55 17.35
CA VAL A 460 2.78 5.02 16.65
C VAL A 460 3.59 5.97 17.53
N GLN A 461 4.88 5.68 17.67
CA GLN A 461 5.85 6.60 18.26
C GLN A 461 7.02 6.77 17.29
N GLY A 462 7.36 8.00 16.94
CA GLY A 462 8.47 8.23 16.03
C GLY A 462 9.20 9.54 16.26
N GLY A 463 10.39 9.62 15.68
CA GLY A 463 11.32 10.73 15.84
C GLY A 463 12.43 10.66 14.80
N ASN A 464 13.33 11.64 14.82
CA ASN A 464 14.52 11.59 13.99
C ASN A 464 15.64 10.85 14.74
N LEU A 465 15.95 9.62 14.32
CA LEU A 465 17.00 8.80 14.91
C LEU A 465 18.39 9.25 14.46
N LEU A 466 18.53 9.50 13.14
CA LEU A 466 19.80 9.76 12.47
C LEU A 466 19.69 10.98 11.55
N LYS A 467 19.91 12.20 12.07
CA LYS A 467 19.68 13.44 11.32
C LYS A 467 20.32 13.43 9.93
N ASN A 468 19.48 13.56 8.90
CA ASN A 468 19.86 13.51 7.48
C ASN A 468 20.59 12.20 7.11
N GLY A 469 20.20 11.08 7.72
CA GLY A 469 20.77 9.77 7.51
C GLY A 469 22.20 9.60 8.03
N LYS A 470 22.76 10.60 8.73
CA LYS A 470 24.15 10.54 9.22
C LYS A 470 24.31 9.45 10.27
N GLY A 471 25.23 8.53 10.02
CA GLY A 471 25.46 7.36 10.87
C GLY A 471 24.63 6.14 10.49
N TYR A 472 23.82 6.21 9.43
CA TYR A 472 23.17 5.02 8.88
C TYR A 472 24.20 4.11 8.21
N ASN A 473 24.12 2.82 8.52
CA ASN A 473 24.96 1.76 7.97
C ASN A 473 24.19 0.41 8.06
N GLY A 474 24.74 -0.64 7.46
CA GLY A 474 24.14 -1.97 7.43
C GLY A 474 23.93 -2.61 8.80
N HIS A 475 24.72 -2.27 9.81
CA HIS A 475 24.54 -2.78 11.19
C HIS A 475 23.19 -2.39 11.78
N PHE A 476 22.68 -1.21 11.41
CA PHE A 476 21.34 -0.78 11.82
C PHE A 476 20.24 -1.70 11.28
N GLU A 477 20.41 -2.26 10.08
CA GLU A 477 19.43 -3.19 9.50
C GLU A 477 19.34 -4.48 10.32
N VAL A 478 20.47 -4.98 10.84
CA VAL A 478 20.52 -6.14 11.73
C VAL A 478 19.86 -5.83 13.08
N LEU A 479 20.16 -4.65 13.66
CA LEU A 479 19.48 -4.19 14.86
C LEU A 479 17.97 -4.04 14.66
N LYS A 480 17.53 -3.46 13.53
CA LYS A 480 16.11 -3.31 13.21
C LYS A 480 15.41 -4.67 13.09
N THR A 481 16.07 -5.67 12.50
CA THR A 481 15.59 -7.06 12.45
C THR A 481 15.43 -7.64 13.85
N TYR A 482 16.44 -7.47 14.73
CA TYR A 482 16.35 -7.90 16.13
C TYR A 482 15.18 -7.23 16.86
N LEU A 483 15.10 -5.90 16.82
CA LEU A 483 14.03 -5.16 17.50
C LEU A 483 12.65 -5.58 17.00
N SER A 484 12.48 -5.80 15.70
CA SER A 484 11.17 -6.16 15.13
C SER A 484 10.76 -7.61 15.39
N ARG A 485 11.71 -8.56 15.29
CA ARG A 485 11.41 -10.00 15.30
C ARG A 485 11.60 -10.66 16.66
N ASP A 486 12.32 -10.00 17.58
CA ASP A 486 12.54 -10.50 18.93
C ASP A 486 11.89 -9.56 19.95
N TYR A 487 12.50 -8.41 20.24
CA TYR A 487 12.06 -7.55 21.34
C TYR A 487 10.60 -7.09 21.22
N LEU A 488 10.23 -6.43 20.12
CA LEU A 488 8.87 -5.91 19.92
C LEU A 488 7.87 -7.03 19.65
N TRP A 489 8.29 -8.09 18.98
CA TRP A 489 7.45 -9.27 18.79
C TRP A 489 7.01 -9.87 20.14
N ASN A 490 7.97 -10.03 21.06
CA ASN A 490 7.68 -10.58 22.39
C ASN A 490 6.87 -9.60 23.25
N SER A 491 7.30 -8.33 23.32
CA SER A 491 6.70 -7.32 24.20
C SER A 491 5.33 -6.80 23.73
N VAL A 492 5.18 -6.47 22.46
CA VAL A 492 3.97 -5.85 21.91
C VAL A 492 2.98 -6.89 21.38
N ARG A 493 3.46 -7.94 20.70
CA ARG A 493 2.59 -8.97 20.10
C ARG A 493 2.32 -10.15 21.04
N GLN A 494 3.34 -10.88 21.47
CA GLN A 494 3.14 -12.14 22.18
C GLN A 494 2.59 -11.95 23.61
N MET A 495 3.18 -11.02 24.36
CA MET A 495 2.73 -10.66 25.71
C MET A 495 1.69 -9.53 25.69
N GLY A 496 1.85 -8.55 24.79
CA GLY A 496 0.93 -7.43 24.66
C GLY A 496 -0.39 -7.78 23.97
N GLY A 497 -0.43 -8.83 23.14
CA GLY A 497 -1.64 -9.27 22.45
C GLY A 497 -1.97 -8.50 21.16
N ALA A 498 -1.09 -7.61 20.69
CA ALA A 498 -1.26 -6.96 19.38
C ALA A 498 -1.15 -7.99 18.25
N TYR A 499 -1.85 -7.76 17.13
CA TYR A 499 -1.71 -8.64 15.97
C TYR A 499 -0.32 -8.52 15.33
N GLY A 500 0.32 -7.35 15.37
CA GLY A 500 1.65 -7.15 14.80
C GLY A 500 2.34 -5.90 15.31
N CYS A 501 3.63 -5.81 15.02
CA CYS A 501 4.43 -4.62 15.24
C CYS A 501 5.57 -4.60 14.22
N PHE A 502 6.05 -3.40 13.87
CA PHE A 502 7.15 -3.23 12.94
C PHE A 502 7.78 -1.84 13.08
N ILE A 503 8.94 -1.68 12.45
CA ILE A 503 9.69 -0.42 12.40
C ILE A 503 9.67 0.12 10.96
N GLN A 504 9.24 1.36 10.80
CA GLN A 504 9.44 2.10 9.56
C GLN A 504 10.62 3.06 9.72
N PHE A 505 11.57 3.01 8.79
CA PHE A 505 12.77 3.84 8.84
C PHE A 505 13.14 4.38 7.46
N GLY A 506 13.33 5.70 7.37
CA GLY A 506 13.80 6.35 6.15
C GLY A 506 15.32 6.54 6.20
N GLN A 507 16.07 5.74 5.45
CA GLN A 507 17.55 5.78 5.48
C GLN A 507 18.19 7.13 5.12
N ILE A 508 17.49 7.98 4.35
CA ILE A 508 18.01 9.30 3.95
C ILE A 508 17.64 10.39 4.96
N SER A 509 16.42 10.37 5.50
CA SER A 509 15.98 11.36 6.50
C SER A 509 16.49 11.01 7.91
N GLY A 510 16.66 9.71 8.16
CA GLY A 510 16.84 9.10 9.47
C GLY A 510 15.60 9.15 10.36
N ASN A 511 14.43 9.45 9.80
CA ASN A 511 13.17 9.38 10.54
C ASN A 511 12.81 7.91 10.80
N LEU A 512 12.35 7.64 12.02
CA LEU A 512 11.94 6.32 12.46
C LEU A 512 10.54 6.40 13.08
N ALA A 513 9.70 5.41 12.80
CA ALA A 513 8.44 5.17 13.49
C ALA A 513 8.37 3.71 13.98
N LEU A 514 8.03 3.55 15.25
CA LEU A 514 7.65 2.30 15.90
C LEU A 514 6.14 2.18 15.77
N VAL A 515 5.66 1.07 15.21
CA VAL A 515 4.24 0.90 14.86
C VAL A 515 3.72 -0.41 15.45
N SER A 516 2.55 -0.36 16.10
CA SER A 516 1.75 -1.55 16.40
C SER A 516 0.54 -1.66 15.47
N TYR A 517 0.10 -2.90 15.24
CA TYR A 517 -0.96 -3.23 14.31
C TYR A 517 -2.04 -4.04 15.02
N ARG A 518 -3.26 -3.49 15.07
CA ARG A 518 -4.44 -4.05 15.76
C ARG A 518 -4.11 -4.41 17.22
N ASP A 519 -3.68 -3.39 17.95
CA ASP A 519 -3.20 -3.46 19.32
C ASP A 519 -4.36 -3.32 20.33
N PRO A 520 -4.44 -4.19 21.35
CA PRO A 520 -5.38 -4.02 22.44
C PRO A 520 -4.95 -2.98 23.49
N ASN A 521 -3.69 -2.52 23.48
CA ASN A 521 -3.15 -1.58 24.47
C ASN A 521 -2.69 -0.27 23.81
N VAL A 522 -2.57 0.78 24.62
CA VAL A 522 -1.93 2.06 24.22
C VAL A 522 -0.70 2.33 25.09
N ARG A 523 -0.85 2.53 26.40
CA ARG A 523 0.27 2.84 27.30
C ARG A 523 1.36 1.79 27.33
N LYS A 524 1.00 0.52 27.50
CA LYS A 524 1.99 -0.60 27.56
C LYS A 524 2.87 -0.65 26.31
N THR A 525 2.30 -0.34 25.16
CA THR A 525 3.03 -0.32 23.89
C THR A 525 4.03 0.83 23.85
N TYR A 526 3.64 2.05 24.29
CA TYR A 526 4.59 3.15 24.46
C TYR A 526 5.66 2.87 25.52
N GLU A 527 5.33 2.18 26.60
CA GLU A 527 6.30 1.74 27.60
C GLU A 527 7.35 0.81 26.98
N ALA A 528 6.94 -0.18 26.19
CA ALA A 528 7.86 -1.04 25.45
C ALA A 528 8.76 -0.24 24.48
N TYR A 529 8.19 0.73 23.76
CA TYR A 529 8.97 1.62 22.89
C TYR A 529 10.02 2.43 23.65
N ASN A 530 9.68 2.94 24.83
CA ASN A 530 10.58 3.74 25.65
C ASN A 530 11.74 2.92 26.24
N GLN A 531 11.63 1.59 26.32
CA GLN A 531 12.69 0.70 26.83
C GLN A 531 13.75 0.34 25.78
N ILE A 532 13.50 0.61 24.49
CA ILE A 532 14.42 0.26 23.39
C ILE A 532 15.88 0.70 23.65
N PRO A 533 16.18 1.93 24.13
CA PRO A 533 17.56 2.32 24.39
C PRO A 533 18.27 1.40 25.39
N THR A 534 17.59 1.04 26.49
CA THR A 534 18.09 0.14 27.52
C THR A 534 18.31 -1.26 26.96
N ILE A 535 17.35 -1.77 26.18
CA ILE A 535 17.43 -3.08 25.55
C ILE A 535 18.64 -3.17 24.61
N ILE A 536 18.89 -2.12 23.83
CA ILE A 536 20.04 -2.04 22.93
C ILE A 536 21.34 -2.02 23.73
N GLU A 537 21.42 -1.23 24.80
CA GLU A 537 22.62 -1.11 25.64
C GLU A 537 22.96 -2.45 26.32
N SER A 538 21.95 -3.19 26.77
CA SER A 538 22.11 -4.49 27.43
C SER A 538 22.19 -5.69 26.48
N LEU A 539 22.21 -5.49 25.16
CA LEU A 539 22.24 -6.58 24.18
C LEU A 539 23.38 -7.55 24.48
N ASP A 540 23.10 -8.81 24.67
CA ASP A 540 24.11 -9.87 24.78
C ASP A 540 23.58 -11.10 24.06
N LEU A 541 24.10 -11.33 22.85
CA LEU A 541 23.58 -12.34 21.92
C LEU A 541 24.66 -13.38 21.62
N PRO A 542 24.35 -14.68 21.74
CA PRO A 542 25.23 -15.74 21.27
C PRO A 542 25.54 -15.59 19.78
N GLU A 543 26.72 -16.05 19.37
CA GLU A 543 27.20 -15.98 17.98
C GLU A 543 26.19 -16.61 17.01
N GLU A 544 25.60 -17.74 17.39
CA GLU A 544 24.59 -18.43 16.58
C GLU A 544 23.33 -17.59 16.33
N VAL A 545 22.91 -16.81 17.32
CA VAL A 545 21.75 -15.91 17.19
C VAL A 545 22.11 -14.73 16.31
N MET A 546 23.32 -14.19 16.46
CA MET A 546 23.85 -13.14 15.58
C MET A 546 23.89 -13.58 14.12
N GLU A 547 24.40 -14.79 13.82
CA GLU A 547 24.40 -15.34 12.47
C GLU A 547 22.98 -15.40 11.88
N GLN A 548 21.98 -15.86 12.65
CA GLN A 548 20.60 -15.92 12.17
C GLN A 548 20.00 -14.54 11.90
N LEU A 549 20.29 -13.56 12.74
CA LEU A 549 19.85 -12.18 12.53
C LEU A 549 20.45 -11.60 11.25
N ILE A 550 21.74 -11.84 11.01
CA ILE A 550 22.43 -11.42 9.78
C ILE A 550 21.79 -12.08 8.56
N ILE A 551 21.57 -13.40 8.58
CA ILE A 551 20.95 -14.13 7.47
C ILE A 551 19.53 -13.61 7.19
N GLY A 552 18.72 -13.42 8.23
CA GLY A 552 17.36 -12.87 8.10
C GLY A 552 17.34 -11.43 7.55
N THR A 553 18.34 -10.63 7.93
CA THR A 553 18.52 -9.26 7.44
C THR A 553 18.97 -9.24 5.98
N TYR A 554 19.97 -10.06 5.63
CA TYR A 554 20.45 -10.24 4.26
C TYR A 554 19.30 -10.54 3.30
N GLY A 555 18.46 -11.55 3.61
CA GLY A 555 17.34 -11.91 2.75
C GLY A 555 16.29 -10.81 2.57
N THR A 556 16.12 -9.96 3.58
CA THR A 556 15.21 -8.79 3.51
C THR A 556 15.81 -7.66 2.69
N PHE A 557 17.14 -7.48 2.74
CA PHE A 557 17.87 -6.43 2.01
C PHE A 557 18.09 -6.78 0.53
N THR A 558 18.18 -8.07 0.19
CA THR A 558 18.31 -8.57 -1.18
C THR A 558 17.07 -9.39 -1.62
N PRO A 559 15.86 -8.80 -1.61
CA PRO A 559 14.66 -9.56 -1.94
C PRO A 559 14.65 -9.92 -3.43
N LEU A 560 14.07 -11.08 -3.76
CA LEU A 560 13.78 -11.40 -5.16
C LEU A 560 12.70 -10.45 -5.68
N GLN A 561 13.01 -9.73 -6.76
CA GLN A 561 12.12 -8.77 -7.40
C GLN A 561 11.79 -9.18 -8.84
N SER A 562 10.57 -8.86 -9.30
CA SER A 562 10.21 -8.91 -10.72
C SER A 562 10.97 -7.84 -11.50
N SER A 563 11.10 -7.99 -12.82
CA SER A 563 11.75 -6.99 -13.69
C SER A 563 11.12 -5.60 -13.54
N ALA A 564 9.79 -5.51 -13.48
CA ALA A 564 9.07 -4.25 -13.25
C ALA A 564 9.44 -3.62 -11.89
N ALA A 565 9.45 -4.42 -10.82
CA ALA A 565 9.80 -3.94 -9.48
C ALA A 565 11.28 -3.51 -9.38
N LYS A 566 12.19 -4.23 -10.07
CA LYS A 566 13.61 -3.85 -10.18
C LYS A 566 13.77 -2.49 -10.87
N GLY A 567 13.07 -2.26 -11.98
CA GLY A 567 13.08 -0.99 -12.70
C GLY A 567 12.54 0.18 -11.86
N ALA A 568 11.39 -0.01 -11.20
CA ALA A 568 10.83 1.00 -10.30
C ALA A 568 11.74 1.29 -9.09
N THR A 569 12.39 0.26 -8.53
CA THR A 569 13.38 0.41 -7.45
C THR A 569 14.58 1.23 -7.93
N ALA A 570 15.14 0.90 -9.09
CA ALA A 570 16.27 1.62 -9.66
C ALA A 570 15.94 3.08 -9.97
N ARG A 571 14.74 3.36 -10.49
CA ARG A 571 14.21 4.72 -10.70
C ARG A 571 14.17 5.51 -9.38
N ASN A 572 13.59 4.90 -8.34
CA ASN A 572 13.47 5.54 -7.03
C ASN A 572 14.85 5.74 -6.38
N ASP A 573 15.76 4.79 -6.53
CA ASP A 573 17.14 4.90 -6.04
C ASP A 573 17.88 6.04 -6.73
N TYR A 574 17.78 6.15 -8.06
CA TYR A 574 18.38 7.24 -8.83
C TYR A 574 17.91 8.61 -8.34
N LEU A 575 16.59 8.80 -8.19
CA LEU A 575 16.01 10.06 -7.73
C LEU A 575 16.38 10.41 -6.28
N ASN A 576 16.65 9.39 -5.46
CA ASN A 576 17.17 9.53 -4.10
C ASN A 576 18.71 9.63 -4.02
N GLY A 577 19.42 9.46 -5.15
CA GLY A 577 20.89 9.44 -5.20
C GLY A 577 21.54 8.17 -4.62
N ILE A 578 20.79 7.07 -4.50
CA ILE A 578 21.26 5.76 -4.04
C ILE A 578 21.91 5.01 -5.20
N THR A 579 23.17 4.61 -5.04
CA THR A 579 23.92 3.86 -6.07
C THR A 579 24.00 2.38 -5.72
N PRO A 580 24.28 1.50 -6.71
CA PRO A 580 24.64 0.11 -6.44
C PRO A 580 25.78 -0.05 -5.43
N GLU A 581 26.83 0.76 -5.53
CA GLU A 581 27.97 0.80 -4.60
C GLU A 581 27.49 1.12 -3.19
N TYR A 582 26.55 2.06 -3.08
CA TYR A 582 25.95 2.38 -1.80
C TYR A 582 25.20 1.16 -1.22
N LYS A 583 24.48 0.39 -2.02
CA LYS A 583 23.79 -0.81 -1.54
C LYS A 583 24.77 -1.94 -1.18
N ARG A 584 25.82 -2.15 -1.98
CA ARG A 584 26.87 -3.15 -1.70
C ARG A 584 27.58 -2.90 -0.38
N GLN A 585 27.97 -1.66 -0.10
CA GLN A 585 28.60 -1.31 1.18
C GLN A 585 27.68 -1.62 2.38
N ARG A 586 26.37 -1.35 2.27
CA ARG A 586 25.40 -1.71 3.31
C ARG A 586 25.28 -3.22 3.48
N LEU A 587 25.36 -3.98 2.39
CA LEU A 587 25.35 -5.45 2.42
C LEU A 587 26.59 -6.02 3.11
N GLU A 588 27.77 -5.45 2.84
CA GLU A 588 29.02 -5.80 3.53
C GLU A 588 28.91 -5.50 5.03
N GLU A 589 28.42 -4.32 5.40
CA GLU A 589 28.21 -3.95 6.80
C GLU A 589 27.20 -4.90 7.50
N ILE A 590 26.14 -5.34 6.80
CA ILE A 590 25.19 -6.35 7.31
C ILE A 590 25.92 -7.66 7.63
N THR A 591 26.73 -8.17 6.70
CA THR A 591 27.36 -9.51 6.85
C THR A 591 28.47 -9.54 7.90
N THR A 592 29.04 -8.38 8.28
CA THR A 592 30.10 -8.28 9.29
C THR A 592 29.63 -7.74 10.64
N THR A 593 28.31 -7.64 10.88
CA THR A 593 27.77 -7.03 12.10
C THR A 593 28.08 -7.86 13.34
N ASN A 594 28.50 -7.21 14.42
CA ASN A 594 28.60 -7.79 15.77
C ASN A 594 27.68 -7.06 16.78
N VAL A 595 27.69 -7.51 18.04
CA VAL A 595 26.84 -6.95 19.11
C VAL A 595 27.24 -5.51 19.45
N GLU A 596 28.53 -5.18 19.43
CA GLU A 596 29.03 -3.82 19.70
C GLU A 596 28.54 -2.82 18.65
N ASP A 597 28.49 -3.23 17.37
CA ASP A 597 27.94 -2.41 16.29
C ASP A 597 26.46 -2.10 16.52
N MET A 598 25.67 -3.07 17.01
CA MET A 598 24.27 -2.87 17.37
C MET A 598 24.13 -1.95 18.60
N ARG A 599 24.94 -2.18 19.65
CA ARG A 599 24.96 -1.37 20.88
C ARG A 599 25.25 0.11 20.59
N ALA A 600 26.02 0.41 19.53
CA ALA A 600 26.32 1.79 19.14
C ALA A 600 25.06 2.64 18.86
N PHE A 601 23.93 2.03 18.52
CA PHE A 601 22.66 2.72 18.29
C PHE A 601 21.86 3.03 19.56
N ALA A 602 22.26 2.54 20.74
CA ALA A 602 21.60 2.86 22.02
C ALA A 602 21.53 4.37 22.25
N LYS A 603 22.64 5.08 22.01
CA LYS A 603 22.73 6.55 22.18
C LYS A 603 21.80 7.32 21.23
N PRO A 604 21.78 7.05 19.91
CA PRO A 604 20.75 7.59 19.01
C PRO A 604 19.32 7.39 19.52
N PHE A 605 18.94 6.17 19.95
CA PHE A 605 17.60 5.92 20.48
C PHE A 605 17.33 6.67 21.79
N ALA A 606 18.30 6.72 22.72
CA ALA A 606 18.18 7.45 23.98
C ALA A 606 17.93 8.95 23.78
N ARG A 607 18.45 9.53 22.69
CA ARG A 607 18.16 10.92 22.29
C ARG A 607 16.80 11.07 21.62
N MET A 608 16.44 10.14 20.74
CA MET A 608 15.20 10.20 19.97
C MET A 608 13.95 10.02 20.84
N ILE A 609 13.97 9.10 21.81
CA ILE A 609 12.78 8.74 22.60
C ILE A 609 12.19 9.96 23.36
N PRO A 610 12.96 10.76 24.12
CA PRO A 610 12.44 11.95 24.81
C PRO A 610 11.95 13.05 23.87
N GLU A 611 12.43 13.10 22.62
CA GLU A 611 12.05 14.07 21.59
C GLU A 611 10.97 13.54 20.62
N SER A 612 10.49 12.31 20.83
CA SER A 612 9.54 11.66 19.92
C SER A 612 8.16 12.34 19.90
N HIS A 613 7.42 12.03 18.84
CA HIS A 613 6.01 12.34 18.63
C HIS A 613 5.20 11.05 18.80
N ARG A 614 3.97 11.19 19.30
CA ARG A 614 3.06 10.05 19.53
C ARG A 614 1.78 10.31 18.78
N SER A 615 1.32 9.31 18.04
CA SER A 615 0.05 9.36 17.37
C SER A 615 -0.62 7.99 17.43
N VAL A 616 -1.89 7.96 17.78
CA VAL A 616 -2.69 6.72 17.85
C VAL A 616 -3.98 6.90 17.06
N ILE A 617 -4.45 5.84 16.43
CA ILE A 617 -5.80 5.78 15.84
C ILE A 617 -6.52 4.51 16.30
N GLY A 618 -7.81 4.61 16.65
CA GLY A 618 -8.63 3.43 16.93
C GLY A 618 -9.70 3.65 17.98
N ASN A 619 -9.92 2.62 18.79
CA ASN A 619 -11.01 2.55 19.75
C ASN A 619 -11.02 3.70 20.77
N ARG A 620 -12.19 4.34 20.94
CA ARG A 620 -12.42 5.42 21.91
C ARG A 620 -11.98 5.07 23.33
N MET A 621 -12.51 4.00 23.91
CA MET A 621 -12.30 3.71 25.33
C MET A 621 -10.82 3.48 25.64
N LYS A 622 -10.12 2.71 24.79
CA LYS A 622 -8.67 2.47 24.95
C LYS A 622 -7.87 3.77 24.92
N ILE A 623 -8.25 4.73 24.07
CA ILE A 623 -7.59 6.04 23.97
C ILE A 623 -7.95 6.92 25.18
N GLU A 624 -9.19 6.89 25.64
CA GLU A 624 -9.67 7.69 26.77
C GLU A 624 -9.14 7.17 28.12
N GLU A 625 -8.95 5.85 28.29
CA GLU A 625 -8.27 5.24 29.44
C GLU A 625 -6.83 5.78 29.61
N ASP A 626 -6.15 6.06 28.50
CA ASP A 626 -4.79 6.59 28.45
C ASP A 626 -4.72 8.06 28.00
N ARG A 627 -5.78 8.85 28.29
CA ARG A 627 -5.94 10.25 27.84
C ARG A 627 -4.78 11.17 28.19
N ASP A 628 -4.11 10.94 29.32
CA ASP A 628 -2.97 11.72 29.81
C ASP A 628 -1.74 11.65 28.89
N LEU A 629 -1.68 10.67 27.98
CA LEU A 629 -0.59 10.54 27.01
C LEU A 629 -0.70 11.49 25.82
N PHE A 630 -1.83 12.19 25.66
CA PHE A 630 -2.15 12.98 24.47
C PHE A 630 -2.48 14.43 24.84
N GLU A 631 -2.18 15.36 23.93
CA GLU A 631 -2.60 16.75 24.05
C GLU A 631 -4.01 16.93 23.46
N LYS A 632 -4.28 16.27 22.33
CA LYS A 632 -5.54 16.39 21.58
C LYS A 632 -6.09 15.04 21.16
N LEU A 633 -7.41 14.89 21.29
CA LEU A 633 -8.20 13.81 20.70
C LEU A 633 -9.07 14.40 19.58
N THR A 634 -9.10 13.74 18.43
CA THR A 634 -9.93 14.13 17.28
C THR A 634 -10.78 12.94 16.85
N GLU A 635 -12.08 13.13 16.69
CA GLU A 635 -12.95 12.13 16.06
C GLU A 635 -12.77 12.21 14.55
N LEU A 636 -12.48 11.06 13.92
CA LEU A 636 -12.23 11.02 12.49
C LEU A 636 -13.48 10.82 11.67
#